data_AF-A0A2G8SKG8-F1
#
_entry.id   AF-A0A2G8SKG8-F1
#
_cell.length_a   1.000
_cell.length_b   1.000
_cell.length_c   1.000
_cell.angle_alpha   90.00
_cell.angle_beta   90.00
_cell.angle_gamma   90.00
#
_symmetry.space_group_name_H-M   'P 1'
#
loop_
_entity.id
_entity.type
_entity.pdbx_description
1 polymer ?
#
loop_
_entity_poly.entity_id
_entity_poly.type
_entity_poly.pdbx_seq_one_letter_code
_entity_poly.pdbx_strand_id
1 'polypeptide(L)'
;MSPSPPKRVCVIGAGASGMAAAYALSKHPDKFIVTVFDKELVLGGMATSIDIDSSKYGATYINDGVQGCSPAFANFPSYVQDLRI
;
A
#
# COMPACT_ATOMS: atom_id res chain seq x y z
N MET A 1 -26.49 -6.01 25.66
CA MET A 1 -25.60 -6.94 24.94
C MET A 1 -24.20 -6.34 24.95
N SER A 2 -23.17 -7.09 25.36
CA SER A 2 -21.79 -6.65 25.22
C SER A 2 -21.42 -6.51 23.74
N PRO A 3 -20.62 -5.51 23.33
CA PRO A 3 -20.20 -5.40 21.94
C PRO A 3 -19.43 -6.65 21.52
N SER A 4 -19.71 -7.15 20.31
CA SER A 4 -18.96 -8.28 19.73
C SER A 4 -17.49 -7.89 19.56
N PRO A 5 -16.53 -8.79 19.84
CA PRO A 5 -15.13 -8.50 19.62
C PRO A 5 -14.83 -8.17 18.15
N PRO A 6 -13.80 -7.35 17.86
CA PRO A 6 -13.39 -7.05 16.48
C PRO A 6 -13.08 -8.32 15.67
N LYS A 7 -13.43 -8.33 14.39
CA LYS A 7 -13.11 -9.42 13.47
C LYS A 7 -11.63 -9.39 13.11
N ARG A 8 -10.98 -10.54 13.15
CA ARG A 8 -9.59 -10.71 12.71
C ARG A 8 -9.58 -10.92 11.20
N VAL A 9 -8.84 -10.10 10.47
CA VAL A 9 -8.75 -10.14 9.00
C VAL A 9 -7.30 -10.41 8.60
N CYS A 10 -7.12 -11.42 7.76
CA CYS A 10 -5.85 -11.75 7.14
C CYS A 10 -5.86 -11.28 5.69
N VAL A 11 -4.94 -10.40 5.31
CA VAL A 11 -4.73 -9.94 3.94
C VAL A 11 -3.47 -10.62 3.41
N ILE A 12 -3.60 -11.35 2.29
CA ILE A 12 -2.48 -12.03 1.62
C ILE A 12 -2.09 -11.21 0.39
N GLY A 13 -0.84 -10.75 0.37
CA GLY A 13 -0.28 -9.81 -0.59
C GLY A 13 -0.35 -8.36 -0.08
N ALA A 14 0.80 -7.70 -0.04
CA ALA A 14 1.02 -6.29 0.28
C ALA A 14 1.37 -5.45 -0.96
N GLY A 15 0.85 -5.84 -2.11
CA GLY A 15 0.75 -4.97 -3.28
C GLY A 15 -0.29 -3.85 -3.10
N ALA A 16 -0.44 -2.99 -4.10
CA ALA A 16 -1.36 -1.86 -4.05
C ALA A 16 -2.78 -2.21 -3.59
N SER A 17 -3.36 -3.32 -4.09
CA SER A 17 -4.71 -3.77 -3.71
C SER A 17 -4.81 -4.24 -2.27
N GLY A 18 -3.85 -5.06 -1.82
CA GLY A 18 -3.82 -5.59 -0.46
C GLY A 18 -3.60 -4.50 0.58
N MET A 19 -2.69 -3.57 0.31
CA MET A 19 -2.47 -2.44 1.19
C MET A 19 -3.66 -1.47 1.21
N ALA A 20 -4.32 -1.24 0.07
CA ALA A 20 -5.55 -0.43 0.03
C ALA A 20 -6.68 -1.08 0.85
N ALA A 21 -6.85 -2.41 0.75
CA ALA A 21 -7.82 -3.14 1.56
C ALA A 21 -7.47 -3.07 3.05
N ALA A 22 -6.20 -3.29 3.40
CA ALA A 22 -5.74 -3.24 4.79
C ALA A 22 -5.96 -1.85 5.40
N TYR A 23 -5.62 -0.79 4.68
CA TYR A 23 -5.83 0.60 5.11
C TYR A 23 -7.31 0.94 5.29
N ALA A 24 -8.18 0.55 4.34
CA ALA A 24 -9.61 0.80 4.45
C ALA A 24 -10.21 0.10 5.68
N LEU A 25 -9.80 -1.13 5.96
CA LEU A 25 -10.23 -1.89 7.12
C LEU A 25 -9.66 -1.33 8.43
N SER A 26 -8.40 -0.88 8.43
CA SER A 26 -7.75 -0.34 9.63
C SER A 26 -8.35 0.98 10.11
N LYS A 27 -9.13 1.68 9.26
CA LYS A 27 -9.92 2.86 9.68
C LYS A 27 -11.06 2.54 10.65
N HIS A 28 -11.38 1.26 10.85
CA HIS A 28 -12.40 0.81 11.78
C HIS A 28 -11.82 -0.19 12.79
N PRO A 29 -10.91 0.25 13.68
CA PRO A 29 -10.24 -0.64 14.64
C PRO A 29 -11.20 -1.24 15.68
N ASP A 30 -12.37 -0.64 15.87
CA ASP A 30 -13.48 -1.17 16.67
C ASP A 30 -14.13 -2.40 16.02
N LYS A 31 -13.97 -2.57 14.70
CA LYS A 31 -14.57 -3.66 13.91
C LYS A 31 -13.55 -4.66 13.41
N PHE A 32 -12.32 -4.25 13.14
CA PHE A 32 -11.32 -5.08 12.49
C PHE A 32 -9.94 -5.01 13.14
N ILE A 33 -9.32 -6.18 13.26
CA ILE A 33 -7.88 -6.35 13.55
C ILE A 33 -7.26 -6.94 12.29
N VAL A 34 -6.48 -6.13 11.57
CA VAL A 34 -5.92 -6.50 10.26
C VAL A 34 -4.48 -6.99 10.42
N THR A 35 -4.14 -8.07 9.73
CA THR A 35 -2.75 -8.55 9.58
C THR A 35 -2.49 -8.79 8.10
N VAL A 36 -1.39 -8.23 7.60
CA VAL A 36 -0.97 -8.37 6.19
C VAL A 36 0.23 -9.31 6.14
N PHE A 37 0.19 -10.24 5.19
CA PHE A 37 1.30 -11.14 4.88
C PHE A 37 1.70 -10.96 3.43
N ASP A 38 2.99 -10.78 3.17
CA ASP A 38 3.57 -10.83 1.83
C ASP A 38 4.69 -11.86 1.80
N LYS A 39 4.98 -12.39 0.61
CA LYS A 39 6.13 -13.28 0.38
C LYS A 39 7.43 -12.48 0.26
N GLU A 40 7.35 -11.24 -0.19
CA GLU A 40 8.50 -10.36 -0.41
C GLU A 40 8.90 -9.62 0.87
N LEU A 41 10.17 -9.19 0.92
CA LEU A 41 10.71 -8.42 2.04
C LEU A 41 10.31 -6.94 2.01
N VAL A 42 9.82 -6.47 0.87
CA VAL A 42 9.39 -5.09 0.63
C VAL A 42 7.96 -5.07 0.10
N LEU A 43 7.21 -4.06 0.52
CA LEU A 43 5.81 -3.89 0.14
C LEU A 43 5.71 -3.18 -1.23
N GLY A 44 4.52 -3.15 -1.81
CA GLY A 44 4.23 -2.43 -3.06
C GLY A 44 3.94 -3.35 -4.26
N GLY A 45 4.38 -4.62 -4.20
CA GLY A 45 4.15 -5.58 -5.27
C GLY A 45 4.84 -5.13 -6.56
N MET A 46 4.07 -4.81 -7.60
CA MET A 46 4.62 -4.30 -8.87
C MET A 46 4.93 -2.79 -8.85
N ALA A 47 4.59 -2.08 -7.77
CA ALA A 47 4.93 -0.67 -7.59
C ALA A 47 6.30 -0.55 -6.90
N THR A 48 7.36 -0.92 -7.63
CA THR A 48 8.74 -0.92 -7.14
C THR A 48 9.55 0.21 -7.74
N SER A 49 10.53 0.67 -6.97
CA SER A 49 11.51 1.67 -7.38
C SER A 49 12.91 1.16 -7.09
N ILE A 50 13.85 1.46 -7.97
CA ILE A 50 15.26 1.10 -7.82
C ILE A 50 16.12 2.35 -7.93
N ASP A 51 17.16 2.43 -7.10
CA ASP A 51 18.12 3.52 -7.15
C ASP A 51 18.93 3.45 -8.45
N ILE A 52 19.22 4.62 -9.03
CA ILE A 52 20.03 4.74 -10.23
C ILE A 52 21.11 5.80 -10.05
N ASP A 53 22.15 5.73 -10.89
CA ASP A 53 23.23 6.71 -10.90
C ASP A 53 22.73 8.08 -11.38
N SER A 54 22.57 9.01 -10.45
CA SER A 54 22.09 10.36 -10.72
C SER A 54 23.05 11.18 -11.58
N SER A 55 24.36 10.89 -11.54
CA SER A 55 25.34 11.58 -12.41
C SER A 55 25.16 11.20 -13.88
N LYS A 56 24.65 9.99 -14.13
CA LYS A 56 24.43 9.46 -15.48
C LYS A 56 23.04 9.77 -16.02
N TYR A 57 22.01 9.70 -15.18
CA TYR A 57 20.61 9.75 -15.62
C TYR A 57 19.84 11.00 -15.15
N GLY A 58 20.44 11.85 -14.30
CA GLY A 58 19.79 13.07 -13.80
C GLY A 58 18.66 12.84 -12.80
N ALA A 59 18.48 11.60 -12.32
CA ALA A 59 17.50 11.22 -11.31
C ALA A 59 18.11 10.21 -10.32
N THR A 60 17.62 10.18 -9.08
CA THR A 60 18.17 9.30 -8.03
C THR A 60 17.56 7.89 -8.04
N TYR A 61 16.40 7.71 -8.68
CA TYR A 61 15.73 6.42 -8.81
C TYR A 61 14.90 6.35 -10.10
N ILE A 62 14.47 5.14 -10.44
CA ILE A 62 13.47 4.86 -11.47
C ILE A 62 12.41 3.91 -10.91
N ASN A 63 11.18 4.04 -11.39
CA ASN A 63 10.13 3.06 -11.13
C ASN A 63 10.34 1.85 -12.05
N ASP A 64 10.50 0.68 -11.44
CA ASP A 64 10.62 -0.61 -12.13
C ASP A 64 9.30 -1.36 -11.96
N GLY A 65 8.39 -1.20 -12.93
CA GLY A 65 7.03 -1.77 -12.87
C GLY A 65 5.94 -0.72 -13.14
N VAL A 66 5.10 -0.43 -12.15
CA VAL A 66 3.98 0.52 -12.30
C VAL A 66 4.51 1.96 -12.39
N GLN A 67 4.26 2.64 -13.52
CA GLN A 67 4.66 4.02 -13.74
C GLN A 67 3.44 4.94 -13.89
N GLY A 68 3.23 5.81 -12.90
CA GLY A 68 2.22 6.87 -12.93
C GLY A 68 0.87 6.50 -12.32
N CYS A 69 0.07 7.54 -12.11
CA CYS A 69 -1.35 7.43 -11.76
C CYS A 69 -2.04 8.74 -12.18
N SER A 70 -3.19 8.63 -12.84
CA SER A 70 -3.97 9.82 -13.21
C SER A 70 -4.64 10.41 -11.97
N PRO A 71 -4.66 11.74 -11.80
CA PRO A 71 -5.47 12.40 -10.78
C PRO A 71 -6.97 12.05 -10.86
N ALA A 72 -7.44 11.53 -12.00
CA ALA A 72 -8.82 11.04 -12.16
C ALA A 72 -9.15 9.80 -11.31
N PHE A 73 -8.14 9.09 -10.78
CA PHE A 73 -8.37 7.92 -9.92
C PHE A 73 -8.70 8.36 -8.49
N ALA A 74 -9.97 8.66 -8.23
CA ALA A 74 -10.47 9.27 -6.99
C ALA A 74 -10.09 8.56 -5.66
N ASN A 75 -9.82 7.24 -5.69
CA ASN A 75 -9.45 6.48 -4.49
C ASN A 75 -7.95 6.51 -4.17
N PHE A 76 -7.10 6.93 -5.11
CA PHE A 76 -5.65 6.94 -4.96
C PHE A 76 -5.13 8.09 -4.05
N PRO A 77 -5.65 9.33 -4.11
CA PRO A 77 -5.11 10.44 -3.33
C PRO A 77 -5.13 10.23 -1.82
N SER A 78 -6.18 9.61 -1.29
CA SER A 78 -6.39 9.52 0.17
C SER A 78 -5.46 8.50 0.86
N TYR A 79 -5.26 7.34 0.25
CA TYR A 79 -4.36 6.30 0.79
C TYR A 79 -2.88 6.67 0.58
N VAL A 80 -2.53 7.21 -0.60
CA VAL A 80 -1.13 7.52 -0.95
C VAL A 80 -0.59 8.72 -0.19
N GLN A 81 -1.39 9.79 -0.01
CA GLN A 81 -0.97 10.94 0.80
C GLN A 81 -0.73 10.56 2.26
N ASP A 82 -1.60 9.71 2.82
CA ASP A 82 -1.49 9.30 4.21
C ASP A 82 -0.30 8.37 4.46
N LEU A 83 0.11 7.58 3.47
CA LEU A 83 1.17 6.59 3.60
C LEU A 83 2.54 7.03 3.09
N ARG A 84 2.62 8.22 2.46
CA ARG A 84 3.87 8.77 1.90
C ARG A 84 4.61 7.76 1.02
N ILE A 85 3.85 7.05 0.19
CA ILE A 85 4.38 6.18 -0.87
C ILE A 85 4.70 7.03 -2.10
#